data_AF-A0A2G1YAQ2-F1
#
_entry.id   AF-A0A2G1YAQ2-F1
#
_cell.length_a   1.000
_cell.length_b   1.000
_cell.length_c   1.000
_cell.angle_alpha   90.00
_cell.angle_beta   90.00
_cell.angle_gamma   90.00
#
_symmetry.space_group_name_H-M   'P 1'
#
loop_
_entity.id
_entity.type
_entity.pdbx_description
1 polymer ?
#
loop_
_entity_poly.entity_id
_entity_poly.type
_entity_poly.pdbx_seq_one_letter_code
_entity_poly.pdbx_strand_id
1 'polypeptide(L)'
;MKITSLLASIACLGLGILPAVSAQAGDNDYIGEIFMTGANFCPRSTASLDGQLLSISQNQALFSILGTTYGGDGRTTFGLPDMRGRSAVHAGRGPGLSSISLGAKSGTEKLSLMTGGQSKGKTENGRNLAGSEQTLNNRDPYLAIKYCIVMQGMYPSRN
;
A
#
# COMPACT_ATOMS: atom_id res chain seq x y z
N MET A 1 1.98 -15.23 68.20
CA MET A 1 0.82 -14.35 67.98
C MET A 1 1.34 -12.93 67.80
N LYS A 2 1.49 -12.45 66.53
CA LYS A 2 1.91 -11.10 66.10
C LYS A 2 3.37 -10.76 66.55
N ILE A 3 4.24 -10.02 65.86
CA ILE A 3 4.09 -8.78 65.08
C ILE A 3 5.27 -8.72 64.08
N THR A 4 4.95 -8.28 62.86
CA THR A 4 5.81 -8.02 61.69
C THR A 4 6.37 -6.58 61.66
N SER A 5 7.67 -6.40 61.37
CA SER A 5 8.35 -5.16 60.91
C SER A 5 9.86 -5.48 60.77
N LEU A 6 10.72 -4.98 59.87
CA LEU A 6 10.71 -4.05 58.75
C LEU A 6 12.12 -4.21 58.09
N LEU A 7 12.22 -4.05 56.76
CA LEU A 7 13.42 -3.65 55.98
C LEU A 7 14.63 -4.60 55.86
N ALA A 8 14.74 -5.21 54.67
CA ALA A 8 15.99 -5.22 53.92
C ALA A 8 15.66 -5.13 52.42
N SER A 9 15.75 -3.91 51.88
CA SER A 9 15.79 -3.65 50.45
C SER A 9 17.17 -4.05 49.92
N ILE A 10 17.25 -4.70 48.75
CA ILE A 10 18.14 -4.34 47.62
C ILE A 10 17.95 -5.33 46.46
N ALA A 11 17.65 -4.74 45.30
CA ALA A 11 17.94 -5.16 43.93
C ALA A 11 17.45 -6.54 43.45
N CYS A 12 16.32 -6.53 42.75
CA CYS A 12 16.20 -7.17 41.44
C CYS A 12 15.18 -6.40 40.58
N LEU A 13 15.42 -5.10 40.37
CA LEU A 13 14.85 -4.33 39.26
C LEU A 13 15.76 -4.49 38.04
N GLY A 14 15.91 -5.74 37.63
CA GLY A 14 16.42 -6.13 36.33
C GLY A 14 15.28 -6.78 35.58
N LEU A 15 14.20 -6.04 35.34
CA LEU A 15 13.24 -6.44 34.31
C LEU A 15 13.97 -6.23 32.98
N GLY A 16 14.67 -7.29 32.58
CA GLY A 16 15.31 -7.37 31.28
C GLY A 16 14.31 -6.91 30.24
N ILE A 17 14.72 -5.91 29.47
CA ILE A 17 14.06 -5.53 28.24
C ILE A 17 14.00 -6.81 27.42
N LEU A 18 12.84 -7.46 27.40
CA LEU A 18 12.54 -8.42 26.37
C LEU A 18 12.82 -7.64 25.07
N PRO A 19 13.68 -8.12 24.16
CA PRO A 19 13.64 -7.57 22.83
C PRO A 19 12.18 -7.67 22.42
N ALA A 20 11.57 -6.54 22.05
CA ALA A 20 10.29 -6.59 21.38
C ALA A 20 10.52 -7.57 20.23
N VAL A 21 9.99 -8.79 20.37
CA VAL A 21 9.97 -9.73 19.27
C VAL A 21 9.10 -8.97 18.28
N SER A 22 9.75 -8.39 17.27
CA SER A 22 9.07 -7.88 16.11
C SER A 22 8.19 -9.04 15.69
N ALA A 23 6.88 -8.84 15.76
CA ALA A 23 5.91 -9.81 15.28
C ALA A 23 6.25 -10.03 13.82
N GLN A 24 7.09 -11.02 13.59
CA GLN A 24 7.51 -11.46 12.28
C GLN A 24 6.28 -12.22 11.78
N ALA A 25 5.43 -11.52 11.04
CA ALA A 25 4.57 -12.23 10.11
C ALA A 25 5.55 -13.00 9.22
N GLY A 26 5.51 -14.34 9.28
CA GLY A 26 6.31 -15.23 8.44
C GLY A 26 7.79 -15.35 8.80
N ASP A 27 8.20 -16.48 9.39
CA ASP A 27 9.61 -16.87 9.47
C ASP A 27 10.25 -17.19 8.08
N ASN A 28 9.51 -17.01 6.97
CA ASN A 28 9.97 -17.23 5.60
C ASN A 28 9.37 -16.23 4.62
N ASP A 29 9.56 -14.92 4.86
CA ASP A 29 9.08 -13.90 3.94
C ASP A 29 9.79 -14.01 2.58
N TYR A 30 9.00 -14.05 1.50
CA TYR A 30 9.54 -14.04 0.15
C TYR A 30 9.85 -12.61 -0.29
N ILE A 31 11.00 -12.40 -0.93
CA ILE A 31 11.33 -11.10 -1.52
C ILE A 31 10.24 -10.73 -2.54
N GLY A 32 9.70 -9.52 -2.42
CA GLY A 32 8.63 -9.03 -3.28
C GLY A 32 7.22 -9.35 -2.80
N GLU A 33 7.07 -10.05 -1.68
CA GLU A 33 5.76 -10.24 -1.05
C GLU A 33 5.20 -8.92 -0.54
N ILE A 34 3.90 -8.70 -0.80
CA ILE A 34 3.19 -7.49 -0.38
C ILE A 34 2.20 -7.89 0.71
N PHE A 35 2.26 -7.21 1.84
CA PHE A 35 1.34 -7.40 2.95
C PHE A 35 0.78 -6.07 3.43
N MET A 36 -0.36 -6.16 4.12
CA MET A 36 -1.03 -5.02 4.72
C MET A 36 -0.67 -4.93 6.20
N THR A 37 -0.42 -3.72 6.68
CA THR A 37 -0.17 -3.46 8.09
C THR A 37 -1.12 -2.37 8.60
N GLY A 38 -1.65 -2.60 9.81
CA GLY A 38 -2.39 -1.58 10.57
C GLY A 38 -1.48 -0.58 11.27
N ALA A 39 -0.16 -0.81 11.30
CA ALA A 39 0.80 0.11 11.88
C ALA A 39 1.03 1.33 10.95
N ASN A 40 1.47 2.45 11.52
CA ASN A 40 1.84 3.65 10.76
C ASN A 40 3.25 3.56 10.12
N PHE A 41 3.90 2.41 10.18
CA PHE A 41 5.22 2.19 9.61
C PHE A 41 5.34 0.77 9.06
N CYS A 42 6.22 0.60 8.09
CA CYS A 42 6.63 -0.72 7.63
C CYS A 42 7.75 -1.25 8.54
N PRO A 43 7.67 -2.52 9.00
CA PRO A 43 8.73 -3.15 9.80
C PRO A 43 10.11 -3.13 9.12
N ARG A 44 11.16 -3.48 9.87
CA ARG A 44 12.51 -3.65 9.29
C ARG A 44 12.46 -4.66 8.13
N SER A 45 13.43 -4.55 7.21
CA SER A 45 13.51 -5.36 5.97
C SER A 45 12.32 -5.22 5.00
N THR A 46 11.44 -4.24 5.22
CA THR A 46 10.30 -3.95 4.34
C THR A 46 10.22 -2.47 4.00
N ALA A 47 9.59 -2.14 2.88
CA ALA A 47 9.39 -0.76 2.43
C ALA A 47 7.91 -0.43 2.22
N SER A 48 7.55 0.84 2.42
CA SER A 48 6.21 1.34 2.09
C SER A 48 6.01 1.45 0.59
N LEU A 49 4.84 1.02 0.11
CA LEU A 49 4.42 1.09 -1.30
C LEU A 49 3.86 2.47 -1.66
N ASP A 50 4.69 3.50 -1.50
CA ASP A 50 4.36 4.90 -1.77
C ASP A 50 4.92 5.42 -3.12
N GLY A 51 5.40 4.52 -3.99
CA GLY A 51 6.00 4.91 -5.27
C GLY A 51 7.45 5.42 -5.18
N GLN A 52 8.15 5.16 -4.08
CA GLN A 52 9.52 5.61 -3.89
C GLN A 52 10.51 4.90 -4.83
N LEU A 53 11.59 5.60 -5.19
CA LEU A 53 12.72 5.05 -5.94
C LEU A 53 13.74 4.45 -4.97
N LEU A 54 14.22 3.24 -5.28
CA LEU A 54 15.24 2.53 -4.51
C LEU A 54 16.47 2.26 -5.37
N SER A 55 17.64 2.24 -4.72
CA SER A 55 18.89 1.87 -5.40
C SER A 55 18.90 0.38 -5.75
N ILE A 56 19.21 0.08 -7.02
CA ILE A 56 19.39 -1.29 -7.51
C ILE A 56 20.58 -1.96 -6.80
N SER A 57 21.66 -1.20 -6.55
CA SER A 57 22.90 -1.76 -5.98
C SER A 57 22.69 -2.39 -4.59
N GLN A 58 21.70 -1.91 -3.83
CA GLN A 58 21.39 -2.40 -2.49
C GLN A 58 20.25 -3.42 -2.47
N ASN A 59 19.47 -3.54 -3.55
CA ASN A 59 18.23 -4.33 -3.60
C ASN A 59 18.15 -5.18 -4.88
N GLN A 60 19.26 -5.78 -5.29
CA GLN A 60 19.37 -6.52 -6.55
C GLN A 60 18.33 -7.64 -6.67
N ALA A 61 18.06 -8.36 -5.58
CA ALA A 61 17.07 -9.45 -5.55
C ALA A 61 15.62 -8.95 -5.71
N LEU A 62 15.28 -7.79 -5.16
CA LEU A 62 13.94 -7.21 -5.37
C LEU A 62 13.80 -6.67 -6.80
N PHE A 63 14.86 -6.05 -7.32
CA PHE A 63 14.90 -5.55 -8.70
C PHE A 63 14.72 -6.67 -9.73
N SER A 64 15.30 -7.86 -9.54
CA SER A 64 15.14 -8.97 -10.48
C SER A 64 13.70 -9.50 -10.55
N ILE A 65 12.87 -9.22 -9.54
CA ILE A 65 11.45 -9.61 -9.50
C ILE A 65 10.57 -8.51 -10.10
N LEU A 66 10.73 -7.26 -9.65
CA LEU A 66 9.85 -6.14 -10.06
C LEU A 66 10.25 -5.49 -11.38
N GLY A 67 11.54 -5.51 -11.70
CA GLY A 67 12.13 -4.75 -12.80
C GLY A 67 11.86 -3.25 -12.68
N THR A 68 11.60 -2.61 -13.81
CA THR A 68 11.27 -1.17 -13.92
C THR A 68 9.77 -0.92 -14.07
N THR A 69 8.92 -1.91 -13.81
CA THR A 69 7.46 -1.86 -14.05
C THR A 69 6.80 -0.66 -13.37
N TYR A 70 7.30 -0.26 -12.20
CA TYR A 70 6.77 0.84 -11.40
C TYR A 70 7.62 2.11 -11.43
N GLY A 71 8.60 2.18 -12.33
CA GLY A 71 9.45 3.35 -12.55
C GLY A 71 10.94 3.10 -12.31
N GLY A 72 11.71 4.18 -12.27
CA GLY A 72 13.18 4.16 -12.21
C GLY A 72 13.84 4.13 -13.58
N ASP A 73 15.18 4.23 -13.60
CA ASP A 73 15.99 4.24 -14.81
C ASP A 73 16.46 2.84 -15.23
N GLY A 74 16.24 1.82 -14.39
CA GLY A 74 16.62 0.43 -14.66
C GLY A 74 18.13 0.18 -14.67
N ARG A 75 18.93 1.19 -14.30
CA ARG A 75 20.39 1.11 -14.24
C ARG A 75 20.90 1.38 -12.84
N THR A 76 20.44 2.46 -12.22
CA THR A 76 20.85 2.85 -10.86
C THR A 76 19.72 2.67 -9.86
N THR A 77 18.48 2.84 -10.30
CA THR A 77 17.27 2.90 -9.49
C THR A 77 16.10 2.16 -10.12
N PHE A 78 15.18 1.70 -9.27
CA PHE A 78 13.90 1.15 -9.66
C PHE A 78 12.79 1.69 -8.75
N GLY A 79 11.57 1.78 -9.26
CA GLY A 79 10.41 2.25 -8.50
C GLY A 79 9.68 1.12 -7.79
N LEU A 80 9.17 1.41 -6.60
CA LEU A 80 8.15 0.59 -5.96
C LEU A 80 6.75 0.93 -6.49
N PRO A 81 5.78 0.01 -6.39
CA PRO A 81 4.37 0.33 -6.56
C PRO A 81 3.93 1.54 -5.71
N ASP A 82 3.02 2.35 -6.25
CA ASP A 82 2.33 3.41 -5.51
C ASP A 82 0.89 2.96 -5.27
N MET A 83 0.58 2.57 -4.03
CA MET A 83 -0.74 2.09 -3.62
C MET A 83 -1.57 3.16 -2.91
N ARG A 84 -1.07 4.40 -2.80
CA ARG A 84 -1.79 5.47 -2.11
C ARG A 84 -3.08 5.80 -2.87
N GLY A 85 -4.18 5.70 -2.15
CA GLY A 85 -5.52 5.96 -2.69
C GLY A 85 -6.04 4.93 -3.69
N ARG A 86 -5.37 3.76 -3.80
CA ARG A 86 -5.69 2.70 -4.77
C ARG A 86 -5.98 1.38 -4.08
N SER A 87 -6.86 0.60 -4.70
CA SER A 87 -7.10 -0.80 -4.34
C SER A 87 -6.34 -1.70 -5.31
N ALA A 88 -5.79 -2.81 -4.80
CA ALA A 88 -5.14 -3.80 -5.65
C ALA A 88 -6.17 -4.48 -6.56
N VAL A 89 -5.77 -4.74 -7.81
CA VAL A 89 -6.53 -5.52 -8.79
C VAL A 89 -5.60 -6.54 -9.43
N HIS A 90 -6.13 -7.70 -9.79
CA HIS A 90 -5.35 -8.73 -10.45
C HIS A 90 -4.97 -8.31 -11.88
N ALA A 91 -3.70 -8.44 -12.25
CA ALA A 91 -3.24 -8.19 -13.61
C ALA A 91 -3.58 -9.37 -14.52
N GLY A 92 -3.96 -9.10 -15.76
CA GLY A 92 -4.27 -10.14 -16.75
C GLY A 92 -5.51 -9.84 -17.56
N ARG A 93 -5.96 -10.84 -18.31
CA ARG A 93 -7.15 -10.76 -19.17
C ARG A 93 -8.11 -11.89 -18.80
N GLY A 94 -9.18 -11.53 -18.10
CA GLY A 94 -10.28 -12.44 -17.79
C GLY A 94 -11.33 -12.48 -18.92
N PRO A 95 -12.06 -13.59 -19.11
CA PRO A 95 -13.19 -13.64 -20.04
C PRO A 95 -14.24 -12.57 -19.70
N GLY A 96 -14.58 -11.73 -20.67
CA GLY A 96 -15.56 -10.63 -20.48
C GLY A 96 -15.06 -9.45 -19.64
N LEU A 97 -13.79 -9.43 -19.22
CA LEU A 97 -13.19 -8.34 -18.47
C LEU A 97 -12.22 -7.53 -19.34
N SER A 98 -11.98 -6.27 -18.95
CA SER A 98 -10.91 -5.47 -19.52
C SER A 98 -9.54 -6.08 -19.20
N SER A 99 -8.60 -5.97 -20.14
CA SER A 99 -7.22 -6.40 -19.91
C SER A 99 -6.50 -5.38 -19.03
N ILE A 100 -5.96 -5.83 -17.89
CA ILE A 100 -5.20 -5.00 -16.95
C ILE A 100 -3.73 -5.38 -17.06
N SER A 101 -2.88 -4.49 -17.55
CA SER A 101 -1.44 -4.72 -17.54
C SER A 101 -0.89 -4.53 -16.13
N LEU A 102 0.13 -5.29 -15.76
CA LEU A 102 0.83 -5.10 -14.50
C LEU A 102 1.39 -3.66 -14.42
N GLY A 103 1.25 -3.02 -13.26
CA GLY A 103 1.65 -1.62 -13.07
C GLY A 103 0.70 -0.56 -13.65
N ALA A 104 -0.39 -0.96 -14.34
CA ALA A 104 -1.37 -0.01 -14.83
C ALA A 104 -2.05 0.73 -13.67
N LYS A 105 -2.13 2.06 -13.80
CA LYS A 105 -2.86 2.95 -12.88
C LYS A 105 -4.15 3.38 -13.56
N SER A 106 -5.30 2.95 -13.06
CA SER A 106 -6.62 3.30 -13.60
C SER A 106 -7.59 3.70 -12.46
N GLY A 107 -8.73 4.27 -12.84
CA GLY A 107 -9.76 4.80 -11.93
C GLY A 107 -9.57 6.28 -11.56
N THR A 108 -10.67 6.89 -11.10
CA THR A 108 -10.72 8.29 -10.63
C THR A 108 -11.38 8.35 -9.26
N GLU A 109 -10.79 9.08 -8.32
CA GLU A 109 -11.35 9.26 -6.96
C GLU A 109 -12.58 10.20 -6.96
N LYS A 110 -12.65 11.10 -7.94
CA LYS A 110 -13.68 12.12 -8.06
C LYS A 110 -14.34 12.00 -9.43
N LEU A 111 -15.66 11.96 -9.45
CA LEU A 111 -16.48 12.00 -10.67
C LEU A 111 -17.11 13.39 -10.76
N SER A 112 -16.79 14.14 -11.81
CA SER A 112 -17.47 15.42 -12.08
C SER A 112 -18.73 15.15 -12.88
N LEU A 113 -19.87 15.55 -12.34
CA LEU A 113 -21.14 15.58 -13.05
C LEU A 113 -21.43 17.03 -13.44
N MET A 114 -21.52 17.29 -14.73
CA MET A 114 -22.12 18.53 -15.22
C MET A 114 -23.63 18.42 -15.07
N THR A 115 -24.20 19.11 -14.08
CA THR A 115 -25.65 19.12 -13.86
C THR A 115 -26.29 20.10 -14.83
N GLY A 116 -26.27 19.73 -16.11
CA GLY A 116 -26.81 20.49 -17.24
C GLY A 116 -27.34 19.52 -18.30
N GLY A 117 -28.46 18.86 -17.99
CA GLY A 117 -29.30 18.18 -18.97
C GLY A 117 -28.70 16.94 -19.65
N GLN A 118 -28.60 15.82 -18.94
CA GLN A 118 -28.82 14.50 -19.57
C GLN A 118 -30.32 14.29 -19.80
N SER A 119 -30.95 15.19 -20.54
CA SER A 119 -32.20 14.87 -21.22
C SER A 119 -31.86 14.72 -22.69
N LYS A 120 -31.82 13.47 -23.18
CA LYS A 120 -32.05 13.16 -24.60
C LYS A 120 -33.47 13.63 -24.96
N GLY A 121 -33.63 14.92 -25.08
CA GLY A 121 -34.87 15.61 -25.40
C GLY A 121 -34.49 16.97 -25.96
N LYS A 122 -34.72 17.15 -27.26
CA LYS A 122 -34.58 18.43 -27.93
C LYS A 122 -35.61 19.37 -27.34
N THR A 123 -35.21 20.27 -26.44
CA THR A 123 -36.09 21.34 -25.96
C THR A 123 -35.77 22.61 -26.73
N GLU A 124 -36.73 22.98 -27.55
CA GLU A 124 -36.83 24.14 -28.43
C GLU A 124 -36.97 25.42 -27.60
N ASN A 125 -35.85 25.94 -27.09
CA ASN A 125 -35.56 27.36 -26.84
C ASN A 125 -34.25 27.45 -26.05
N GLY A 126 -33.20 27.96 -26.70
CA GLY A 126 -31.82 28.00 -26.24
C GLY A 126 -31.59 28.79 -24.95
N ARG A 127 -31.98 28.21 -23.80
CA ARG A 127 -31.49 28.61 -22.49
C ARG A 127 -30.22 27.82 -22.21
N ASN A 128 -29.08 28.50 -22.21
CA ASN A 128 -27.84 27.93 -21.68
C ASN A 128 -28.06 27.71 -20.17
N LEU A 129 -28.40 26.49 -19.76
CA LEU A 129 -28.36 26.11 -18.36
C LEU A 129 -26.89 26.07 -17.96
N ALA A 130 -26.42 27.11 -17.26
CA ALA A 130 -25.14 27.07 -16.57
C ALA A 130 -25.23 25.96 -15.50
N GLY A 131 -24.79 24.76 -15.85
CA GLY A 131 -24.84 23.61 -14.96
C GLY A 131 -23.87 23.81 -13.81
N SER A 132 -24.33 23.60 -12.58
CA SER A 132 -23.44 23.49 -11.44
C SER A 132 -22.56 22.24 -11.62
N GLU A 133 -21.24 22.39 -11.55
CA GLU A 133 -20.31 21.26 -11.52
C GLU A 133 -20.35 20.62 -10.13
N GLN A 134 -21.04 19.48 -10.00
CA GLN A 134 -21.05 18.72 -8.77
C GLN A 134 -19.98 17.65 -8.86
N THR A 135 -18.92 17.82 -8.07
CA THR A 135 -17.92 16.76 -7.89
C THR A 135 -18.41 15.79 -6.83
N LEU A 136 -18.66 14.55 -7.23
CA LEU A 136 -18.99 13.45 -6.31
C LEU A 136 -17.73 12.65 -5.97
N ASN A 137 -17.63 12.22 -4.70
CA ASN A 137 -16.62 11.26 -4.28
C ASN A 137 -17.02 9.87 -4.78
N ASN A 138 -16.17 9.24 -5.57
CA ASN A 138 -16.41 7.93 -6.18
C ASN A 138 -15.78 6.79 -5.33
N ARG A 139 -15.53 7.03 -4.04
CA ARG A 139 -14.98 6.04 -3.12
C ARG A 139 -16.10 5.40 -2.31
N ASP A 140 -16.16 4.07 -2.36
CA ASP A 140 -16.88 3.28 -1.37
C ASP A 140 -16.30 3.49 0.04
N PRO A 141 -17.06 3.27 1.12
CA PRO A 141 -16.54 3.40 2.49
C PRO A 141 -15.30 2.51 2.68
N TYR A 142 -14.21 3.10 3.18
CA TYR A 142 -12.93 2.39 3.33
C TYR A 142 -12.21 2.78 4.61
N LEU A 143 -11.39 1.85 5.10
CA LEU A 143 -10.41 2.09 6.16
C LEU A 143 -9.02 2.09 5.53
N ALA A 144 -8.26 3.17 5.75
CA ALA A 144 -6.91 3.29 5.23
C ALA A 144 -5.92 2.49 6.08
N ILE A 145 -5.23 1.54 5.46
CA ILE A 145 -4.13 0.77 6.05
C ILE A 145 -2.90 0.86 5.13
N LYS A 146 -1.72 0.58 5.67
CA LYS A 146 -0.47 0.68 4.91
C LYS A 146 -0.18 -0.62 4.18
N TYR A 147 0.38 -0.49 2.97
CA TYR A 147 0.95 -1.60 2.23
C TYR A 147 2.46 -1.56 2.33
N CYS A 148 3.05 -2.71 2.65
CA CYS A 148 4.49 -2.89 2.76
C CYS A 148 4.93 -4.03 1.83
N ILE A 149 6.16 -3.92 1.32
CA ILE A 149 6.79 -4.94 0.49
C ILE A 149 8.06 -5.45 1.16
N VAL A 150 8.26 -6.77 1.13
CA VAL A 150 9.46 -7.43 1.66
C VAL A 150 10.64 -7.15 0.73
N MET A 151 11.70 -6.54 1.28
CA MET A 151 12.92 -6.20 0.54
C MET A 151 14.04 -7.23 0.71
N GLN A 152 14.01 -7.99 1.81
CA GLN A 152 15.01 -8.99 2.16
C GLN A 152 14.30 -10.25 2.65
N GLY A 153 14.74 -11.43 2.21
CA GLY A 153 14.05 -12.69 2.50
C GLY A 153 14.49 -13.81 1.57
N MET A 154 13.69 -14.86 1.47
CA MET A 154 13.94 -15.95 0.53
C MET A 154 13.60 -15.52 -0.90
N TYR A 155 14.47 -15.84 -1.85
CA TYR A 155 14.16 -15.59 -3.26
C TYR A 155 13.10 -16.60 -3.75
N PRO A 156 11.96 -16.15 -4.28
CA PRO A 156 10.93 -17.06 -4.77
C PRO A 156 11.42 -17.81 -6.00
N SER A 157 11.38 -19.15 -5.96
CA SER A 157 11.68 -19.98 -7.13
C SER A 157 10.54 -19.88 -8.15
N ARG A 158 10.90 -19.57 -9.40
CA ARG A 158 9.96 -19.68 -10.53
C ARG A 158 9.83 -21.15 -10.92
N ASN A 159 8.63 -21.71 -10.81
CA ASN A 159 8.29 -23.05 -11.34
C ASN A 159 8.01 -22.98 -12.84
#